data_AF-A0A7X7R319-F1
#
_entry.id   AF-A0A7X7R319-F1
#
_cell.length_a   1.000
_cell.length_b   1.000
_cell.length_c   1.000
_cell.angle_alpha   90.00
_cell.angle_beta   90.00
_cell.angle_gamma   90.00
#
_symmetry.space_group_name_H-M   'P 1'
#
loop_
_entity.id
_entity.type
_entity.pdbx_description
1 polymer ?
#
loop_
_entity_poly.entity_id
_entity_poly.type
_entity_poly.pdbx_seq_one_letter_code
_entity_poly.pdbx_strand_id
1 'polypeptide(L)'
;MVSSSGAGETVYGYTGEMQSGGLVHLRARDYASQLGRFTSRDTWEGNTEKSLSLNKWLIVEGNPINWSDHTGLCADYNGDGICENSDPYDIAELAQYGITLDGNWKQDSSLPNDIKSKEISLIHSEIETIASELGRHSKYHNKYEVFTLIYGRMVFNRASNENGKWYCEAVGLGVTCYMGNQTKLVTPDKARVFAHELGHVFNNKIVSKLKSEYINLGISEEDAKKYSEKFSPYGDLSCSTIRDRDWNWVSGVRGKEGWVRGFEGYKSSVNPDVNHGTDWKDLDKNEEWKKPPEEFADLFLNWAHKTFAQNPAGTARYDWMENNMDSWVRVAIQ
;
A
#
# COMPACT_ATOMS: atom_id res chain seq x y z
N MET A 1 17.86 18.50 43.05
CA MET A 1 16.47 18.33 42.62
C MET A 1 16.32 19.02 41.29
N VAL A 2 15.94 18.29 40.24
CA VAL A 2 15.53 18.87 38.96
C VAL A 2 14.08 18.48 38.78
N SER A 3 13.17 19.45 38.89
CA SER A 3 11.75 19.28 38.61
C SER A 3 11.52 19.60 37.14
N SER A 4 11.23 18.58 36.34
CA SER A 4 10.65 18.75 35.00
C SER A 4 9.12 18.71 35.14
N SER A 5 8.43 19.79 34.73
CA SER A 5 6.97 19.78 34.55
C SER A 5 6.68 19.33 33.12
N GLY A 6 6.45 18.02 32.95
CA GLY A 6 5.97 17.44 31.71
C GLY A 6 4.51 17.05 31.85
N ALA A 7 3.60 17.91 31.39
CA ALA A 7 2.21 17.56 31.18
C ALA A 7 1.73 18.25 29.89
N GLY A 8 2.23 17.77 28.75
CA GLY A 8 1.53 17.95 27.49
C GLY A 8 0.49 16.84 27.39
N GLU A 9 -0.79 17.19 27.38
CA GLU A 9 -1.84 16.23 27.06
C GLU A 9 -1.64 15.77 25.61
N THR A 10 -1.51 14.46 25.42
CA THR A 10 -1.49 13.84 24.09
C THR A 10 -2.93 13.69 23.59
N VAL A 11 -3.15 13.90 22.30
CA VAL A 11 -4.45 13.62 21.66
C VAL A 11 -4.73 12.12 21.55
N TYR A 12 -3.77 11.26 21.90
CA TYR A 12 -3.89 9.80 21.88
C TYR A 12 -4.14 9.24 23.29
N GLY A 13 -5.02 8.25 23.41
CA GLY A 13 -5.38 7.65 24.69
C GLY A 13 -5.54 6.13 24.63
N TYR A 14 -6.74 5.65 24.95
CA TYR A 14 -7.16 4.24 24.89
C TYR A 14 -6.67 3.57 23.60
N THR A 15 -6.03 2.41 23.76
CA THR A 15 -5.41 1.60 22.70
C THR A 15 -4.43 2.35 21.79
N GLY A 16 -3.92 3.52 22.22
CA GLY A 16 -3.01 4.36 21.43
C GLY A 16 -3.71 5.19 20.36
N GLU A 17 -5.04 5.28 20.39
CA GLU A 17 -5.85 5.88 19.33
C GLU A 17 -6.25 7.32 19.69
N MET A 18 -6.56 8.13 18.67
CA MET A 18 -6.92 9.53 18.86
C MET A 18 -8.22 9.66 19.66
N GLN A 19 -8.24 10.55 20.65
CA GLN A 19 -9.39 10.84 21.48
C GLN A 19 -9.81 12.30 21.37
N SER A 20 -11.09 12.52 21.07
CA SER A 20 -11.68 13.85 21.03
C SER A 20 -13.15 13.78 21.46
N GLY A 21 -13.59 14.73 22.28
CA GLY A 21 -15.00 14.82 22.69
C GLY A 21 -15.56 13.59 23.42
N GLY A 22 -14.70 12.80 24.09
CA GLY A 22 -15.09 11.55 24.78
C GLY A 22 -15.26 10.33 23.87
N LEU A 23 -14.87 10.47 22.59
CA LEU A 23 -14.85 9.39 21.61
C LEU A 23 -13.41 8.96 21.32
N VAL A 24 -13.23 7.67 21.02
CA VAL A 24 -12.00 7.10 20.50
C VAL A 24 -12.19 6.89 19.01
N HIS A 25 -11.35 7.52 18.18
CA HIS A 25 -11.45 7.47 16.72
C HIS A 25 -10.69 6.25 16.19
N LEU A 26 -11.42 5.19 15.87
CA LEU A 26 -10.86 3.92 15.38
C LEU A 26 -10.96 3.83 13.86
N ARG A 27 -10.68 4.92 13.13
CA ARG A 27 -10.80 5.01 11.65
C ARG A 27 -12.26 4.84 11.19
N ALA A 28 -12.76 3.62 10.98
CA ALA A 28 -14.08 3.38 10.40
C ALA A 28 -15.24 3.78 11.33
N ARG A 29 -15.03 3.74 12.64
CA ARG A 29 -16.06 4.06 13.64
C ARG A 29 -15.49 4.78 14.85
N ASP A 30 -16.34 5.59 15.45
CA ASP A 30 -16.06 6.25 16.73
C ASP A 30 -16.60 5.41 17.88
N TYR A 31 -15.73 5.12 18.84
CA TYR A 31 -16.03 4.33 20.03
C TYR A 31 -16.29 5.25 21.24
N ALA A 32 -17.48 5.15 21.82
CA ALA A 32 -17.85 5.86 23.03
C ALA A 32 -17.41 5.03 24.24
N SER A 33 -16.18 5.28 24.72
CA SER A 33 -15.56 4.51 25.82
C SER A 33 -16.39 4.54 27.11
N GLN A 34 -17.06 5.66 27.41
CA GLN A 34 -17.96 5.77 28.56
C GLN A 34 -19.20 4.88 28.47
N LEU A 35 -19.62 4.52 27.26
CA LEU A 35 -20.81 3.68 27.00
C LEU A 35 -20.45 2.23 26.66
N GLY A 36 -19.17 1.93 26.44
CA GLY A 36 -18.72 0.59 26.08
C GLY A 36 -19.16 0.15 24.67
N ARG A 37 -19.43 1.08 23.75
CA ARG A 37 -19.97 0.76 22.41
C ARG A 37 -19.59 1.75 21.32
N PHE A 38 -19.68 1.30 20.08
CA PHE A 38 -19.61 2.16 18.90
C PHE A 38 -20.84 3.08 18.80
N THR A 39 -20.60 4.27 18.25
CA THR A 39 -21.61 5.29 17.98
C THR A 39 -22.34 5.05 16.67
N SER A 40 -21.69 4.39 15.71
CA SER A 40 -22.26 3.94 14.44
C SER A 40 -22.42 2.42 14.41
N ARG A 41 -23.37 1.96 13.59
CA ARG A 41 -23.62 0.54 13.36
C ARG A 41 -22.47 -0.06 12.52
N ASP A 42 -22.02 -1.25 12.89
CA ASP A 42 -21.10 -2.06 12.08
C ASP A 42 -21.67 -2.34 10.68
N THR A 43 -20.85 -2.13 9.66
CA THR A 43 -21.14 -2.49 8.27
C THR A 43 -20.93 -3.98 8.01
N TRP A 44 -20.15 -4.67 8.83
CA TRP A 44 -19.98 -6.11 8.75
C TRP A 44 -21.22 -6.85 9.27
N GLU A 45 -21.75 -7.79 8.49
CA GLU A 45 -22.94 -8.59 8.86
C GLU A 45 -22.66 -9.60 9.98
N GLY A 46 -21.40 -9.79 10.37
CA GLY A 46 -21.01 -10.71 11.44
C GLY A 46 -20.99 -12.17 10.96
N ASN A 47 -20.54 -13.06 11.83
CA ASN A 47 -20.48 -14.48 11.60
C ASN A 47 -21.52 -15.20 12.48
N THR A 48 -22.40 -15.98 11.89
CA THR A 48 -23.43 -16.74 12.60
C THR A 48 -22.85 -17.79 13.56
N GLU A 49 -21.62 -18.25 13.33
CA GLU A 49 -20.88 -19.15 14.23
C GLU A 49 -20.23 -18.40 15.41
N LYS A 50 -20.11 -17.07 15.33
CA LYS A 50 -19.60 -16.19 16.40
C LYS A 50 -20.70 -15.24 16.85
N SER A 51 -21.61 -15.69 17.72
CA SER A 51 -22.82 -14.94 18.08
C SER A 51 -22.57 -13.50 18.56
N LEU A 52 -21.42 -13.22 19.19
CA LEU A 52 -21.06 -11.87 19.64
C LEU A 52 -20.80 -10.89 18.49
N SER A 53 -20.33 -11.36 17.34
CA SER A 53 -20.14 -10.56 16.13
C SER A 53 -21.45 -10.06 15.49
N LEU A 54 -22.59 -10.63 15.89
CA LEU A 54 -23.91 -10.17 15.43
C LEU A 54 -24.34 -8.87 16.11
N ASN A 55 -23.71 -8.50 17.23
CA ASN A 55 -23.97 -7.22 17.89
C ASN A 55 -23.15 -6.10 17.23
N LYS A 56 -23.81 -5.32 16.38
CA LYS A 56 -23.20 -4.28 15.51
C LYS A 56 -22.70 -3.03 16.25
N TRP A 57 -22.68 -3.01 17.57
CA TRP A 57 -22.26 -1.86 18.37
C TRP A 57 -21.17 -2.20 19.37
N LEU A 58 -20.74 -3.45 19.41
CA LEU A 58 -19.83 -3.95 20.42
C LEU A 58 -18.38 -3.77 19.95
N ILE A 59 -17.49 -3.34 20.85
CA ILE A 59 -16.05 -3.37 20.59
C ILE A 59 -15.50 -4.76 20.93
N VAL A 60 -14.62 -5.30 20.08
CA VAL A 60 -13.86 -6.55 20.28
C VAL A 60 -14.63 -7.70 20.96
N GLU A 61 -15.83 -8.02 20.48
CA GLU A 61 -16.63 -9.13 21.04
C GLU A 61 -16.87 -9.00 22.57
N GLY A 62 -16.78 -7.78 23.12
CA GLY A 62 -17.03 -7.49 24.53
C GLY A 62 -15.85 -7.81 25.45
N ASN A 63 -14.66 -8.03 24.88
CA ASN A 63 -13.44 -8.34 25.61
C ASN A 63 -12.31 -7.28 25.45
N PRO A 64 -12.58 -5.99 25.75
CA PRO A 64 -11.65 -4.87 25.59
C PRO A 64 -10.44 -4.89 26.55
N ILE A 65 -10.37 -5.89 27.42
CA ILE A 65 -9.23 -6.11 28.33
C ILE A 65 -8.13 -6.89 27.62
N ASN A 66 -8.51 -7.87 26.79
CA ASN A 66 -7.56 -8.78 26.16
C ASN A 66 -7.31 -8.42 24.69
N TRP A 67 -8.25 -7.74 24.04
CA TRP A 67 -8.22 -7.49 22.60
C TRP A 67 -8.40 -6.00 22.30
N SER A 68 -7.87 -5.57 21.16
CA SER A 68 -7.98 -4.20 20.66
C SER A 68 -8.69 -4.18 19.30
N ASP A 69 -9.22 -3.04 18.89
CA ASP A 69 -9.80 -2.86 17.55
C ASP A 69 -9.18 -1.61 16.96
N HIS A 70 -8.20 -1.79 16.07
CA HIS A 70 -7.49 -0.68 15.44
C HIS A 70 -8.24 -0.14 14.22
N THR A 71 -9.11 -0.92 13.59
CA THR A 71 -9.80 -0.54 12.36
C THR A 71 -11.20 0.02 12.62
N GLY A 72 -11.68 -0.14 13.85
CA GLY A 72 -13.04 0.15 14.24
C GLY A 72 -14.01 -0.87 13.65
N LEU A 73 -13.60 -2.08 13.28
CA LEU A 73 -14.45 -3.06 12.59
C LEU A 73 -14.32 -4.47 13.17
N CYS A 74 -13.19 -4.79 13.80
CA CYS A 74 -12.87 -6.17 14.14
C CYS A 74 -11.79 -6.26 15.21
N ALA A 75 -11.84 -7.34 15.98
CA ALA A 75 -10.85 -7.60 17.00
C ALA A 75 -9.50 -7.99 16.40
N ASP A 76 -8.47 -7.35 16.93
CA ASP A 76 -7.09 -7.82 16.96
C ASP A 76 -6.92 -8.65 18.24
N TYR A 77 -6.87 -9.97 18.06
CA TYR A 77 -6.79 -10.93 19.16
C TYR A 77 -5.36 -11.15 19.67
N ASN A 78 -4.34 -10.73 18.90
CA ASN A 78 -2.95 -11.05 19.17
C ASN A 78 -2.05 -9.81 19.39
N GLY A 79 -2.59 -8.60 19.17
CA GLY A 79 -1.93 -7.32 19.39
C GLY A 79 -0.96 -6.90 18.27
N ASP A 80 -1.06 -7.49 17.08
CA ASP A 80 -0.22 -7.18 15.92
C ASP A 80 -0.75 -6.02 15.05
N GLY A 81 -1.90 -5.46 15.42
CA GLY A 81 -2.55 -4.36 14.72
C GLY A 81 -3.56 -4.80 13.66
N ILE A 82 -3.85 -6.09 13.52
CA ILE A 82 -4.62 -6.65 12.39
C ILE A 82 -5.91 -7.34 12.86
N CYS A 83 -6.97 -7.18 12.07
CA CYS A 83 -8.22 -7.90 12.25
C CYS A 83 -8.19 -9.37 11.79
N GLU A 84 -8.68 -10.30 12.62
CA GLU A 84 -8.68 -11.75 12.32
C GLU A 84 -10.04 -12.35 11.86
N ASN A 85 -11.10 -11.56 11.72
CA ASN A 85 -12.44 -12.02 11.26
C ASN A 85 -12.73 -11.70 9.78
N SER A 86 -11.68 -11.47 8.99
CA SER A 86 -11.68 -10.65 7.79
C SER A 86 -12.21 -11.26 6.50
N ASP A 87 -12.25 -12.60 6.34
CA ASP A 87 -12.40 -13.17 4.99
C ASP A 87 -13.62 -12.63 4.21
N PRO A 88 -14.85 -12.59 4.74
CA PRO A 88 -15.99 -12.09 3.95
C PRO A 88 -16.02 -10.56 3.81
N TYR A 89 -15.56 -9.83 4.84
CA TYR A 89 -15.62 -8.37 4.87
C TYR A 89 -14.54 -7.75 3.98
N ASP A 90 -13.29 -8.19 4.13
CA ASP A 90 -12.19 -7.68 3.35
C ASP A 90 -12.33 -8.07 1.87
N ILE A 91 -12.89 -9.24 1.56
CA ILE A 91 -13.25 -9.58 0.18
C ILE A 91 -14.31 -8.62 -0.37
N ALA A 92 -15.32 -8.26 0.43
CA ALA A 92 -16.36 -7.31 0.02
C ALA A 92 -15.82 -5.88 -0.14
N GLU A 93 -14.92 -5.44 0.73
CA GLU A 93 -14.23 -4.14 0.64
C GLU A 93 -13.28 -4.08 -0.56
N LEU A 94 -12.45 -5.12 -0.76
CA LEU A 94 -11.59 -5.25 -1.95
C LEU A 94 -12.42 -5.18 -3.24
N ALA A 95 -13.61 -5.78 -3.27
CA ALA A 95 -14.51 -5.68 -4.42
C ALA A 95 -14.98 -4.24 -4.70
N GLN A 96 -15.11 -3.38 -3.69
CA GLN A 96 -15.42 -1.95 -3.89
C GLN A 96 -14.26 -1.20 -4.55
N TYR A 97 -13.02 -1.61 -4.28
CA TYR A 97 -11.82 -1.14 -5.00
C TYR A 97 -11.68 -1.77 -6.41
N GLY A 98 -12.63 -2.58 -6.86
CA GLY A 98 -12.56 -3.27 -8.16
C GLY A 98 -11.56 -4.44 -8.17
N ILE A 99 -11.17 -4.93 -6.99
CA ILE A 99 -10.22 -6.02 -6.83
C ILE A 99 -10.97 -7.34 -6.75
N THR A 100 -10.49 -8.33 -7.50
CA THR A 100 -10.92 -9.72 -7.37
C THR A 100 -9.73 -10.58 -7.00
N LEU A 101 -9.88 -11.42 -5.98
CA LEU A 101 -8.89 -12.44 -5.65
C LEU A 101 -9.07 -13.66 -6.55
N ASP A 102 -8.00 -14.29 -7.03
CA ASP A 102 -8.04 -15.48 -7.89
C ASP A 102 -6.93 -16.52 -7.59
N GLY A 103 -6.97 -17.68 -8.26
CA GLY A 103 -6.02 -18.76 -8.04
C GLY A 103 -6.20 -19.40 -6.66
N ASN A 104 -5.09 -19.69 -5.97
CA ASN A 104 -5.11 -20.39 -4.68
C ASN A 104 -5.76 -19.56 -3.54
N TRP A 105 -6.18 -18.31 -3.80
CA TRP A 105 -7.07 -17.56 -2.90
C TRP A 105 -8.47 -18.20 -2.83
N LYS A 106 -9.02 -18.65 -3.97
CA LYS A 106 -10.40 -19.17 -4.07
C LYS A 106 -10.56 -20.61 -3.58
N GLN A 107 -9.51 -21.42 -3.67
CA GLN A 107 -9.53 -22.83 -3.32
C GLN A 107 -8.12 -23.32 -3.03
N ASP A 108 -7.78 -23.33 -1.75
CA ASP A 108 -6.67 -24.13 -1.26
C ASP A 108 -7.08 -24.74 0.07
N SER A 109 -7.66 -25.94 0.03
CA SER A 109 -8.04 -26.66 1.26
C SER A 109 -6.84 -27.10 2.10
N SER A 110 -5.60 -26.87 1.64
CA SER A 110 -4.36 -27.21 2.36
C SER A 110 -3.85 -26.10 3.27
N LEU A 111 -4.33 -24.86 3.09
CA LEU A 111 -4.00 -23.73 3.95
C LEU A 111 -5.10 -23.49 5.01
N PRO A 112 -4.74 -23.42 6.31
CA PRO A 112 -5.65 -23.01 7.37
C PRO A 112 -6.34 -21.68 7.04
N ASN A 113 -7.65 -21.58 7.30
CA ASN A 113 -8.46 -20.41 6.95
C ASN A 113 -7.92 -19.12 7.57
N ASP A 114 -7.40 -19.17 8.80
CA ASP A 114 -6.78 -18.05 9.53
C ASP A 114 -5.58 -17.43 8.81
N ILE A 115 -4.77 -18.24 8.12
CA ILE A 115 -3.63 -17.76 7.34
C ILE A 115 -4.10 -16.96 6.12
N LYS A 116 -5.15 -17.42 5.45
CA LYS A 116 -5.71 -16.73 4.29
C LYS A 116 -6.37 -15.42 4.69
N SER A 117 -7.15 -15.44 5.75
CA SER A 117 -7.78 -14.24 6.31
C SER A 117 -6.73 -13.17 6.62
N LYS A 118 -5.61 -13.56 7.25
CA LYS A 118 -4.52 -12.64 7.56
C LYS A 118 -3.86 -12.03 6.33
N GLU A 119 -3.58 -12.82 5.30
CA GLU A 119 -2.98 -12.30 4.07
C GLU A 119 -3.95 -11.39 3.30
N ILE A 120 -5.24 -11.71 3.29
CA ILE A 120 -6.29 -10.88 2.67
C ILE A 120 -6.45 -9.55 3.44
N SER A 121 -6.44 -9.57 4.77
CA SER A 121 -6.45 -8.34 5.59
C SER A 121 -5.26 -7.44 5.27
N LEU A 122 -4.09 -8.03 5.09
CA LEU A 122 -2.88 -7.29 4.74
C LEU A 122 -3.00 -6.68 3.35
N ILE A 123 -3.46 -7.42 2.34
CA ILE A 123 -3.76 -6.87 1.02
C ILE A 123 -4.74 -5.71 1.15
N HIS A 124 -5.82 -5.88 1.90
CA HIS A 124 -6.81 -4.83 2.11
C HIS A 124 -6.16 -3.57 2.72
N SER A 125 -5.39 -3.71 3.80
CA SER A 125 -4.68 -2.59 4.45
C SER A 125 -3.74 -1.84 3.50
N GLU A 126 -2.99 -2.55 2.65
CA GLU A 126 -2.11 -1.92 1.66
C GLU A 126 -2.92 -1.13 0.61
N ILE A 127 -4.02 -1.71 0.12
CA ILE A 127 -4.94 -1.05 -0.81
C ILE A 127 -5.58 0.18 -0.18
N GLU A 128 -6.02 0.10 1.08
CA GLU A 128 -6.61 1.23 1.79
C GLU A 128 -5.61 2.39 1.92
N THR A 129 -4.36 2.08 2.25
CA THR A 129 -3.28 3.06 2.38
C THR A 129 -3.06 3.79 1.06
N ILE A 130 -2.89 3.04 -0.03
CA ILE A 130 -2.64 3.60 -1.36
C ILE A 130 -3.85 4.38 -1.86
N ALA A 131 -5.06 3.84 -1.73
CA ALA A 131 -6.28 4.50 -2.16
C ALA A 131 -6.50 5.84 -1.43
N SER A 132 -6.17 5.88 -0.13
CA SER A 132 -6.27 7.09 0.68
C SER A 132 -5.27 8.16 0.23
N GLU A 133 -4.01 7.79 0.00
CA GLU A 133 -3.00 8.73 -0.47
C GLU A 133 -3.26 9.22 -1.89
N LEU A 134 -3.62 8.33 -2.84
CA LEU A 134 -4.03 8.74 -4.18
C LEU A 134 -5.27 9.65 -4.16
N GLY A 135 -6.20 9.41 -3.23
CA GLY A 135 -7.37 10.24 -3.00
C GLY A 135 -7.04 11.70 -2.70
N ARG A 136 -5.91 11.98 -2.03
CA ARG A 136 -5.46 13.35 -1.73
C ARG A 136 -5.07 14.16 -2.97
N HIS A 137 -4.66 13.47 -4.04
CA HIS A 137 -4.24 14.05 -5.32
C HIS A 137 -5.35 14.03 -6.38
N SER A 138 -6.55 13.65 -5.97
CA SER A 138 -7.72 13.56 -6.84
C SER A 138 -8.73 14.66 -6.54
N LYS A 139 -9.48 15.06 -7.58
CA LYS A 139 -10.68 15.90 -7.40
C LYS A 139 -11.87 15.12 -6.81
N TYR A 140 -11.81 13.80 -6.82
CA TYR A 140 -12.84 12.92 -6.26
C TYR A 140 -12.50 12.59 -4.82
N HIS A 141 -13.51 12.58 -3.94
CA HIS A 141 -13.32 12.39 -2.50
C HIS A 141 -13.54 10.94 -2.04
N ASN A 142 -14.14 10.10 -2.89
CA ASN A 142 -14.38 8.70 -2.55
C ASN A 142 -13.15 7.84 -2.92
N LYS A 143 -12.50 7.24 -1.92
CA LYS A 143 -11.28 6.42 -2.11
C LYS A 143 -11.49 5.22 -3.05
N TYR A 144 -12.65 4.58 -3.02
CA TYR A 144 -12.99 3.45 -3.91
C TYR A 144 -13.14 3.92 -5.35
N GLU A 145 -13.81 5.06 -5.57
CA GLU A 145 -13.95 5.68 -6.89
C GLU A 145 -12.59 6.09 -7.46
N VAL A 146 -11.75 6.75 -6.67
CA VAL A 146 -10.41 7.14 -7.12
C VAL A 146 -9.59 5.92 -7.50
N PHE A 147 -9.55 4.91 -6.64
CA PHE A 147 -8.79 3.70 -6.90
C PHE A 147 -9.27 2.99 -8.15
N THR A 148 -10.59 2.83 -8.33
CA THR A 148 -11.17 2.17 -9.52
C THR A 148 -11.00 2.98 -10.80
N LEU A 149 -10.97 4.32 -10.73
CA LEU A 149 -10.66 5.15 -11.90
C LEU A 149 -9.19 5.00 -12.34
N ILE A 150 -8.27 4.87 -11.40
CA ILE A 150 -6.83 4.70 -11.67
C ILE A 150 -6.52 3.27 -12.11
N TYR A 151 -6.91 2.28 -11.31
CA TYR A 151 -6.52 0.89 -11.48
C TYR A 151 -7.54 0.06 -12.25
N GLY A 152 -8.75 0.57 -12.50
CA GLY A 152 -9.83 -0.21 -13.11
C GLY A 152 -10.14 -1.47 -12.29
N ARG A 153 -10.67 -2.49 -12.97
CA ARG A 153 -10.77 -3.83 -12.39
C ARG A 153 -9.42 -4.52 -12.46
N MET A 154 -9.01 -5.13 -11.35
CA MET A 154 -7.75 -5.86 -11.26
C MET A 154 -7.89 -7.18 -10.52
N VAL A 155 -7.02 -8.12 -10.86
CA VAL A 155 -6.98 -9.45 -10.26
C VAL A 155 -5.73 -9.54 -9.39
N PHE A 156 -5.92 -9.95 -8.14
CA PHE A 156 -4.84 -10.40 -7.26
C PHE A 156 -4.84 -11.93 -7.29
N ASN A 157 -3.84 -12.51 -7.95
CA ASN A 157 -3.74 -13.95 -8.14
C ASN A 157 -2.73 -14.57 -7.17
N ARG A 158 -3.05 -15.74 -6.61
CA ARG A 158 -2.10 -16.56 -5.85
C ARG A 158 -1.72 -17.78 -6.65
N ALA A 159 -0.43 -17.93 -6.94
CA ALA A 159 0.13 -19.06 -7.66
C ALA A 159 1.10 -19.86 -6.78
N SER A 160 1.28 -21.14 -7.07
CA SER A 160 2.32 -21.97 -6.45
C SER A 160 3.68 -21.74 -7.11
N ASN A 161 4.75 -21.70 -6.33
CA ASN A 161 6.13 -21.68 -6.81
C ASN A 161 6.83 -22.99 -6.45
N GLU A 162 7.13 -23.80 -7.46
CA GLU A 162 7.86 -25.07 -7.31
C GLU A 162 9.26 -24.88 -6.70
N ASN A 163 9.88 -23.72 -6.93
CA ASN A 163 11.20 -23.37 -6.39
C ASN A 163 11.17 -22.91 -4.92
N GLY A 164 10.00 -22.84 -4.31
CA GLY A 164 9.87 -22.57 -2.87
C GLY A 164 10.10 -21.11 -2.44
N LYS A 165 10.28 -20.17 -3.38
CA LYS A 165 10.52 -18.74 -3.09
C LYS A 165 9.23 -17.93 -3.11
N TRP A 166 8.99 -17.11 -2.09
CA TRP A 166 7.88 -16.17 -2.07
C TRP A 166 8.26 -14.85 -2.76
N TYR A 167 7.44 -14.40 -3.71
CA TYR A 167 7.54 -13.07 -4.34
C TYR A 167 6.21 -12.69 -5.00
N CYS A 168 6.02 -11.41 -5.28
CA CYS A 168 4.94 -10.91 -6.11
C CYS A 168 5.51 -10.26 -7.37
N GLU A 169 4.69 -10.15 -8.41
CA GLU A 169 4.98 -9.39 -9.62
C GLU A 169 3.70 -8.76 -10.17
N ALA A 170 3.82 -7.55 -10.71
CA ALA A 170 2.81 -6.93 -11.53
C ALA A 170 2.67 -7.70 -12.86
N VAL A 171 1.51 -8.33 -13.08
CA VAL A 171 1.21 -9.08 -14.30
C VAL A 171 0.08 -8.39 -15.05
N GLY A 172 0.40 -7.78 -16.19
CA GLY A 172 -0.54 -6.97 -16.97
C GLY A 172 -1.05 -5.79 -16.16
N LEU A 173 -2.32 -5.84 -15.77
CA LEU A 173 -2.99 -4.80 -14.96
C LEU A 173 -3.40 -5.30 -13.56
N GLY A 174 -2.84 -6.43 -13.11
CA GLY A 174 -3.06 -7.00 -11.80
C GLY A 174 -1.74 -7.41 -11.14
N VAL A 175 -1.84 -8.19 -10.06
CA VAL A 175 -0.68 -8.66 -9.29
C VAL A 175 -0.78 -10.17 -9.14
N THR A 176 0.31 -10.89 -9.37
CA THR A 176 0.42 -12.33 -9.05
C THR A 176 1.47 -12.54 -7.98
N CYS A 177 1.08 -13.23 -6.91
CA CYS A 177 2.00 -13.63 -5.85
C CYS A 177 2.24 -15.13 -5.85
N TYR A 178 3.50 -15.49 -5.98
CA TYR A 178 4.00 -16.85 -6.07
C TYR A 178 4.43 -17.32 -4.70
N MET A 179 3.81 -18.40 -4.23
CA MET A 179 3.95 -18.92 -2.88
C MET A 179 4.88 -20.12 -2.88
N GLY A 180 5.92 -20.09 -2.06
CA GLY A 180 6.81 -21.22 -1.86
C GLY A 180 6.33 -22.23 -0.81
N ASN A 181 7.10 -23.31 -0.62
CA ASN A 181 6.84 -24.35 0.39
C ASN A 181 7.03 -23.88 1.85
N GLN A 182 7.58 -22.68 2.07
CA GLN A 182 7.62 -22.07 3.40
C GLN A 182 6.36 -21.23 3.57
N THR A 183 5.43 -21.74 4.39
CA THR A 183 4.37 -21.00 5.07
C THR A 183 4.97 -19.92 5.96
N LYS A 184 5.60 -18.90 5.38
CA LYS A 184 5.88 -17.65 6.08
C LYS A 184 4.78 -16.70 5.71
N LEU A 185 3.75 -16.70 6.56
CA LEU A 185 2.80 -15.62 6.76
C LEU A 185 3.39 -14.31 6.24
N VAL A 186 2.68 -13.64 5.33
CA VAL A 186 2.96 -12.25 5.02
C VAL A 186 2.92 -11.51 6.36
N THR A 187 4.06 -10.99 6.81
CA THR A 187 4.10 -10.05 7.93
C THR A 187 3.68 -8.68 7.39
N PRO A 188 3.23 -7.73 8.24
CA PRO A 188 2.98 -6.36 7.80
C PRO A 188 4.10 -5.79 6.93
N ASP A 189 5.35 -5.97 7.35
CA ASP A 189 6.50 -5.52 6.57
C ASP A 189 6.57 -6.17 5.18
N LYS A 190 6.25 -7.46 5.06
CA LYS A 190 6.24 -8.14 3.75
C LYS A 190 5.03 -7.78 2.90
N ALA A 191 3.92 -7.39 3.51
CA ALA A 191 2.72 -6.96 2.78
C ALA A 191 2.99 -5.75 1.92
N ARG A 192 3.93 -4.89 2.33
CA ARG A 192 4.38 -3.75 1.53
C ARG A 192 4.85 -4.14 0.12
N VAL A 193 5.23 -5.39 -0.15
CA VAL A 193 5.47 -5.83 -1.55
C VAL A 193 4.26 -5.58 -2.45
N PHE A 194 3.02 -5.66 -1.94
CA PHE A 194 1.82 -5.36 -2.72
C PHE A 194 1.81 -3.89 -3.17
N ALA A 195 2.22 -2.97 -2.28
CA ALA A 195 2.36 -1.56 -2.63
C ALA A 195 3.47 -1.31 -3.67
N HIS A 196 4.59 -2.04 -3.57
CA HIS A 196 5.64 -2.05 -4.62
C HIS A 196 5.05 -2.44 -5.97
N GLU A 197 4.38 -3.59 -6.05
CA GLU A 197 3.78 -4.06 -7.30
C GLU A 197 2.70 -3.12 -7.84
N LEU A 198 1.92 -2.49 -6.96
CA LEU A 198 0.92 -1.48 -7.35
C LEU A 198 1.57 -0.21 -7.91
N GLY A 199 2.80 0.12 -7.54
CA GLY A 199 3.59 1.16 -8.19
C GLY A 199 3.88 0.83 -9.66
N HIS A 200 4.22 -0.43 -9.97
CA HIS A 200 4.36 -0.87 -11.35
C HIS A 200 3.04 -0.82 -12.12
N VAL A 201 1.95 -1.32 -11.52
CA VAL A 201 0.62 -1.29 -12.14
C VAL A 201 0.17 0.16 -12.39
N PHE A 202 0.45 1.09 -11.47
CA PHE A 202 0.14 2.51 -11.61
C PHE A 202 0.77 3.11 -12.87
N ASN A 203 2.08 2.87 -13.07
CA ASN A 203 2.77 3.30 -14.28
C ASN A 203 2.15 2.66 -15.54
N ASN A 204 1.90 1.36 -15.52
CA ASN A 204 1.33 0.63 -16.67
C ASN A 204 -0.05 1.19 -17.08
N LYS A 205 -0.87 1.61 -16.10
CA LYS A 205 -2.16 2.25 -16.36
C LYS A 205 -2.01 3.59 -17.05
N ILE A 206 -1.10 4.45 -16.57
CA ILE A 206 -0.81 5.74 -17.20
C ILE A 206 -0.29 5.56 -18.63
N VAL A 207 0.66 4.64 -18.84
CA VAL A 207 1.20 4.34 -20.18
C VAL A 207 0.10 3.86 -21.13
N SER A 208 -0.72 2.89 -20.70
CA SER A 208 -1.84 2.37 -21.52
C SER A 208 -2.82 3.46 -21.92
N LYS A 209 -3.07 4.40 -21.00
CA LYS A 209 -4.02 5.49 -21.18
C LYS A 209 -3.50 6.55 -22.14
N LEU A 210 -2.30 7.06 -21.89
CA LEU A 210 -1.61 7.99 -22.80
C LEU A 210 -1.45 7.39 -24.21
N LYS A 211 -1.10 6.10 -24.32
CA LYS A 211 -0.98 5.42 -25.62
C LYS A 211 -2.31 5.48 -26.38
N SER A 212 -3.42 5.21 -25.69
CA SER A 212 -4.76 5.23 -26.29
C SER A 212 -5.16 6.65 -26.73
N GLU A 213 -4.86 7.66 -25.91
CA GLU A 213 -5.10 9.07 -26.24
C GLU A 213 -4.31 9.53 -27.46
N TYR A 214 -3.01 9.19 -27.54
CA TYR A 214 -2.17 9.52 -28.68
C TYR A 214 -2.66 8.87 -29.97
N ILE A 215 -3.08 7.60 -29.93
CA ILE A 215 -3.68 6.93 -31.09
C ILE A 215 -4.96 7.64 -31.52
N ASN A 216 -5.81 8.05 -30.58
CA ASN A 216 -7.03 8.81 -30.88
C ASN A 216 -6.77 10.19 -31.49
N LEU A 217 -5.59 10.77 -31.23
CA LEU A 217 -5.11 12.00 -31.87
C LEU A 217 -4.44 11.77 -33.24
N GLY A 218 -4.41 10.53 -33.73
CA GLY A 218 -3.84 10.17 -35.03
C GLY A 218 -2.32 9.93 -35.00
N ILE A 219 -1.72 9.80 -33.82
CA ILE A 219 -0.30 9.42 -33.69
C ILE A 219 -0.15 7.93 -34.03
N SER A 220 0.94 7.57 -34.71
CA SER A 220 1.24 6.17 -35.04
C SER A 220 1.34 5.31 -33.78
N GLU A 221 1.03 4.01 -33.87
CA GLU A 221 1.12 3.15 -32.68
C GLU A 221 2.54 3.08 -32.10
N GLU A 222 3.56 3.15 -32.95
CA GLU A 222 4.97 3.17 -32.57
C GLU A 222 5.32 4.44 -31.78
N ASP A 223 4.93 5.61 -32.29
CA ASP A 223 5.17 6.89 -31.62
C ASP A 223 4.33 7.03 -30.36
N ALA A 224 3.07 6.56 -30.37
CA ALA A 224 2.20 6.57 -29.21
C ALA A 224 2.78 5.73 -28.07
N LYS A 225 3.36 4.55 -28.38
CA LYS A 225 4.10 3.74 -27.39
C LYS A 225 5.29 4.51 -26.83
N LYS A 226 6.13 5.07 -27.70
CA LYS A 226 7.32 5.81 -27.29
C LYS A 226 7.00 7.04 -26.43
N TYR A 227 5.98 7.81 -26.80
CA TYR A 227 5.58 9.00 -26.05
C TYR A 227 4.90 8.65 -24.73
N SER A 228 4.03 7.65 -24.71
CA SER A 228 3.38 7.21 -23.47
C SER A 228 4.37 6.70 -22.43
N GLU A 229 5.40 5.94 -22.85
CA GLU A 229 6.49 5.54 -21.97
C GLU A 229 7.32 6.74 -21.49
N LYS A 230 7.59 7.72 -22.36
CA LYS A 230 8.37 8.92 -22.03
C LYS A 230 7.66 9.87 -21.05
N PHE A 231 6.33 10.01 -21.16
CA PHE A 231 5.53 10.91 -20.32
C PHE A 231 4.79 10.15 -19.19
N SER A 232 5.35 9.02 -18.77
CA SER A 232 4.89 8.21 -17.65
C SER A 232 5.73 8.48 -16.40
N PRO A 233 5.31 8.03 -15.20
CA PRO A 233 6.14 8.11 -14.01
C PRO A 233 7.56 7.53 -14.18
N TYR A 234 7.71 6.42 -14.92
CA TYR A 234 9.04 5.88 -15.25
C TYR A 234 9.84 6.82 -16.15
N GLY A 235 9.18 7.40 -17.15
CA GLY A 235 9.77 8.36 -18.07
C GLY A 235 10.28 9.61 -17.33
N ASP A 236 9.45 10.16 -16.46
CA ASP A 236 9.78 11.31 -15.61
C ASP A 236 10.96 11.00 -14.68
N LEU A 237 10.95 9.83 -14.01
CA LEU A 237 12.07 9.41 -13.17
C LEU A 237 13.35 9.21 -13.97
N SER A 238 13.25 8.63 -15.18
CA SER A 238 14.40 8.37 -16.05
C SER A 238 15.10 9.66 -16.53
N CYS A 239 14.36 10.76 -16.57
CA CYS A 239 14.86 12.08 -16.95
C CYS A 239 15.19 12.98 -15.76
N SER A 240 14.88 12.56 -14.53
CA SER A 240 15.04 13.38 -13.33
C SER A 240 16.41 13.21 -12.67
N THR A 241 16.86 14.26 -11.99
CA THR A 241 17.92 14.19 -10.98
C THR A 241 17.34 14.67 -9.65
N ILE A 242 17.13 13.73 -8.72
CA ILE A 242 16.64 14.05 -7.38
C ILE A 242 17.83 14.53 -6.54
N ARG A 243 17.68 15.69 -5.92
CA ARG A 243 18.68 16.28 -5.03
C ARG A 243 18.03 16.70 -3.72
N ASP A 244 18.79 16.61 -2.64
CA ASP A 244 18.36 17.17 -1.36
C ASP A 244 18.48 18.70 -1.32
N ARG A 245 18.01 19.30 -0.22
CA ARG A 245 18.04 20.75 0.00
C ARG A 245 19.46 21.35 0.02
N ASP A 246 20.47 20.50 0.24
CA ASP A 246 21.89 20.86 0.28
C ASP A 246 22.56 20.60 -1.08
N TRP A 247 21.77 20.33 -2.12
CA TRP A 247 22.17 20.02 -3.49
C TRP A 247 22.96 18.71 -3.66
N ASN A 248 22.98 17.84 -2.64
CA ASN A 248 23.57 16.52 -2.77
C ASN A 248 22.71 15.67 -3.70
N TRP A 249 23.37 14.87 -4.53
CA TRP A 249 22.68 13.92 -5.41
C TRP A 249 22.07 12.78 -4.59
N VAL A 250 20.81 12.45 -4.85
CA VAL A 250 20.07 11.38 -4.16
C VAL A 250 19.80 10.21 -5.08
N SER A 251 19.22 10.45 -6.27
CA SER A 251 19.01 9.43 -7.31
C SER A 251 18.77 10.07 -8.69
N GLY A 252 18.82 9.27 -9.76
CA GLY A 252 18.49 9.68 -11.11
C GLY A 252 19.72 10.00 -11.97
N VAL A 253 19.58 10.91 -12.93
CA VAL A 253 20.66 11.23 -13.88
C VAL A 253 21.88 11.83 -13.16
N ARG A 254 23.05 11.22 -13.38
CA ARG A 254 24.33 11.59 -12.77
C ARG A 254 25.39 11.92 -13.84
N GLY A 255 25.29 13.11 -14.41
CA GLY A 255 26.26 13.60 -15.38
C GLY A 255 26.45 12.63 -16.56
N LYS A 256 27.69 12.21 -16.82
CA LYS A 256 28.02 11.27 -17.91
C LYS A 256 27.73 9.80 -17.58
N GLU A 257 27.47 9.47 -16.31
CA GLU A 257 27.15 8.10 -15.89
C GLU A 257 25.74 7.67 -16.36
N GLY A 258 24.92 8.62 -16.81
CA GLY A 258 23.53 8.36 -17.16
C GLY A 258 22.66 8.23 -15.91
N TRP A 259 21.60 7.44 -16.00
CA TRP A 259 20.69 7.23 -14.87
C TRP A 259 21.30 6.25 -13.86
N VAL A 260 21.34 6.64 -12.59
CA VAL A 260 21.91 5.82 -11.51
C VAL A 260 20.91 5.71 -10.35
N ARG A 261 20.70 4.48 -9.88
CA ARG A 261 19.92 4.22 -8.67
C ARG A 261 20.71 4.67 -7.44
N GLY A 262 20.07 5.43 -6.54
CA GLY A 262 20.67 5.84 -5.28
C GLY A 262 19.88 5.30 -4.11
N PHE A 263 20.53 5.10 -2.96
CA PHE A 263 19.90 4.51 -1.76
C PHE A 263 19.76 5.50 -0.59
N GLU A 264 20.42 6.66 -0.66
CA GLU A 264 20.31 7.70 0.36
C GLU A 264 18.87 8.17 0.50
N GLY A 265 18.36 8.28 1.74
CA GLY A 265 17.00 8.74 2.01
C GLY A 265 15.95 7.63 2.15
N TYR A 266 16.26 6.38 1.83
CA TYR A 266 15.48 5.25 2.33
C TYR A 266 15.79 5.00 3.82
N LYS A 267 14.81 4.48 4.57
CA LYS A 267 14.99 4.15 6.00
C LYS A 267 15.93 2.97 6.20
N SER A 268 15.96 2.03 5.26
CA SER A 268 16.92 0.93 5.18
C SER A 268 17.24 0.61 3.72
N SER A 269 18.33 -0.11 3.46
CA SER A 269 18.70 -0.56 2.11
C SER A 269 18.14 -1.94 1.77
N VAL A 270 17.13 -2.41 2.50
CA VAL A 270 16.63 -3.77 2.46
C VAL A 270 15.10 -3.80 2.40
N ASN A 271 14.52 -4.97 2.13
CA ASN A 271 13.07 -5.13 2.15
C ASN A 271 12.52 -4.81 3.56
N PRO A 272 11.42 -4.06 3.68
CA PRO A 272 10.55 -3.62 2.58
C PRO A 272 10.83 -2.23 2.02
N ASP A 273 11.75 -1.45 2.61
CA ASP A 273 11.99 -0.06 2.16
C ASP A 273 12.69 -0.01 0.80
N VAL A 274 13.45 -1.05 0.47
CA VAL A 274 14.01 -1.30 -0.87
C VAL A 274 13.81 -2.78 -1.20
N ASN A 275 12.76 -3.10 -1.95
CA ASN A 275 12.37 -4.48 -2.26
C ASN A 275 13.50 -5.24 -2.98
N HIS A 276 14.20 -4.56 -3.89
CA HIS A 276 15.41 -5.04 -4.59
C HIS A 276 16.70 -4.46 -4.01
N GLY A 277 16.80 -4.45 -2.68
CA GLY A 277 17.93 -3.91 -1.92
C GLY A 277 19.11 -4.87 -1.74
N THR A 278 19.96 -4.57 -0.75
CA THR A 278 21.22 -5.28 -0.48
C THR A 278 21.05 -6.74 -0.06
N ASP A 279 19.87 -7.13 0.44
CA ASP A 279 19.57 -8.48 0.93
C ASP A 279 19.54 -9.56 -0.16
N TRP A 280 19.24 -9.17 -1.40
CA TRP A 280 19.19 -10.13 -2.50
C TRP A 280 20.57 -10.51 -3.05
N LYS A 281 21.67 -9.90 -2.55
CA LYS A 281 23.02 -10.00 -3.14
C LYS A 281 23.03 -9.72 -4.66
N ASP A 282 22.02 -8.99 -5.14
CA ASP A 282 21.78 -8.75 -6.55
C ASP A 282 22.62 -7.61 -7.12
N LEU A 283 23.41 -6.94 -6.26
CA LEU A 283 24.35 -5.85 -6.59
C LEU A 283 25.23 -6.14 -7.81
N ASP A 284 25.50 -7.41 -8.13
CA ASP A 284 26.49 -7.82 -9.13
C ASP A 284 25.95 -8.62 -10.33
N LYS A 285 24.66 -8.97 -10.43
CA LYS A 285 24.22 -9.98 -11.43
C LYS A 285 23.21 -9.57 -12.48
N ASN A 286 22.41 -8.53 -12.25
CA ASN A 286 21.45 -8.06 -13.26
C ASN A 286 21.26 -6.54 -13.14
N GLU A 287 21.52 -5.77 -14.18
CA GLU A 287 21.39 -4.29 -14.11
C GLU A 287 19.94 -3.81 -14.16
N GLU A 288 18.98 -4.72 -14.35
CA GLU A 288 17.58 -4.39 -14.61
C GLU A 288 16.83 -3.83 -13.39
N TRP A 289 17.13 -4.29 -12.17
CA TRP A 289 16.55 -3.73 -10.94
C TRP A 289 17.23 -2.42 -10.50
N LYS A 290 18.35 -2.06 -11.13
CA LYS A 290 19.02 -0.75 -11.00
C LYS A 290 18.46 0.26 -12.00
N LYS A 291 17.22 0.10 -12.47
CA LYS A 291 16.59 0.97 -13.48
C LYS A 291 15.42 1.75 -12.86
N PRO A 292 14.92 2.79 -13.56
CA PRO A 292 13.77 3.56 -13.12
C PRO A 292 12.54 2.74 -12.68
N PRO A 293 12.17 1.60 -13.30
CA PRO A 293 10.96 0.86 -12.90
C PRO A 293 10.94 0.41 -11.44
N GLU A 294 11.99 -0.29 -10.99
CA GLU A 294 12.07 -0.78 -9.60
C GLU A 294 12.25 0.35 -8.60
N GLU A 295 13.07 1.35 -8.95
CA GLU A 295 13.23 2.53 -8.09
C GLU A 295 11.92 3.30 -7.94
N PHE A 296 11.12 3.43 -9.02
CA PHE A 296 9.81 4.06 -8.93
C PHE A 296 8.86 3.27 -8.02
N ALA A 297 8.83 1.93 -8.13
CA ALA A 297 7.99 1.10 -7.28
C ALA A 297 8.36 1.22 -5.80
N ASP A 298 9.67 1.24 -5.49
CA ASP A 298 10.15 1.48 -4.12
C ASP A 298 9.83 2.92 -3.64
N LEU A 299 9.94 3.92 -4.51
CA LEU A 299 9.54 5.30 -4.20
C LEU A 299 8.02 5.40 -3.94
N PHE A 300 7.20 4.75 -4.76
CA PHE A 300 5.74 4.73 -4.66
C PHE A 300 5.28 4.14 -3.34
N LEU A 301 5.83 2.98 -2.98
CA LEU A 301 5.59 2.33 -1.69
C LEU A 301 6.01 3.23 -0.52
N ASN A 302 7.20 3.82 -0.54
CA ASN A 302 7.65 4.62 0.60
C ASN A 302 6.91 5.97 0.71
N TRP A 303 6.46 6.51 -0.42
CA TRP A 303 5.60 7.70 -0.45
C TRP A 303 4.24 7.40 0.15
N ALA A 304 3.57 6.33 -0.29
CA ALA A 304 2.24 5.95 0.21
C ALA A 304 2.25 5.67 1.73
N HIS A 305 3.32 5.05 2.22
CA HIS A 305 3.44 4.74 3.65
C HIS A 305 4.14 5.84 4.47
N LYS A 306 4.66 6.90 3.84
CA LYS A 306 5.43 7.98 4.50
C LYS A 306 6.63 7.46 5.31
N THR A 307 7.35 6.49 4.75
CA THR A 307 8.42 5.73 5.45
C THR A 307 9.84 6.11 5.06
N PHE A 308 10.05 7.15 4.25
CA PHE A 308 11.40 7.65 3.96
C PHE A 308 12.15 8.04 5.24
N ALA A 309 13.48 8.02 5.17
CA ALA A 309 14.33 8.42 6.30
C ALA A 309 14.07 9.88 6.68
N GLN A 310 14.12 10.19 7.98
CA GLN A 310 13.99 11.55 8.50
C GLN A 310 15.29 12.35 8.33
N ASN A 311 15.72 12.53 7.08
CA ASN A 311 16.91 13.27 6.69
C ASN A 311 16.66 14.02 5.35
N PRO A 312 17.55 14.94 4.94
CA PRO A 312 17.34 15.72 3.71
C PRO A 312 17.12 14.89 2.44
N ALA A 313 17.79 13.75 2.31
CA ALA A 313 17.62 12.86 1.15
C ALA A 313 16.25 12.17 1.15
N GLY A 314 15.75 11.75 2.31
CA GLY A 314 14.41 11.15 2.44
C GLY A 314 13.30 12.17 2.16
N THR A 315 13.45 13.40 2.65
CA THR A 315 12.56 14.52 2.28
C THR A 315 12.57 14.75 0.77
N ALA A 316 13.74 14.76 0.12
CA ALA A 316 13.85 14.97 -1.31
C ALA A 316 13.10 13.92 -2.15
N ARG A 317 13.12 12.65 -1.72
CA ARG A 317 12.38 11.57 -2.36
C ARG A 317 10.88 11.73 -2.20
N TYR A 318 10.44 12.01 -0.98
CA TYR A 318 9.03 12.24 -0.68
C TYR A 318 8.50 13.42 -1.49
N ASP A 319 9.20 14.55 -1.47
CA ASP A 319 8.82 15.75 -2.20
C ASP A 319 8.80 15.52 -3.70
N TRP A 320 9.74 14.75 -4.26
CA TRP A 320 9.70 14.42 -5.69
C TRP A 320 8.45 13.61 -6.05
N MET A 321 8.07 12.60 -5.26
CA MET A 321 6.83 11.86 -5.47
C MET A 321 5.60 12.75 -5.33
N GLU A 322 5.50 13.51 -4.23
CA GLU A 322 4.37 14.40 -3.92
C GLU A 322 4.15 15.45 -5.03
N ASN A 323 5.23 16.07 -5.52
CA ASN A 323 5.16 17.13 -6.55
C ASN A 323 4.71 16.63 -7.92
N ASN A 324 4.87 15.33 -8.22
CA ASN A 324 4.46 14.76 -9.51
C ASN A 324 3.10 14.05 -9.44
N MET A 325 2.66 13.63 -8.24
CA MET A 325 1.47 12.79 -8.07
C MET A 325 0.18 13.43 -8.60
N ASP A 326 -0.02 14.74 -8.41
CA ASP A 326 -1.18 15.48 -8.96
C ASP A 326 -1.30 15.33 -10.49
N SER A 327 -0.18 15.35 -11.20
CA SER A 327 -0.15 15.22 -12.66
C SER A 327 -0.45 13.77 -13.06
N TRP A 328 0.21 12.81 -12.43
CA TRP A 328 0.04 11.39 -12.74
C TRP A 328 -1.35 10.87 -12.41
N VAL A 329 -1.90 11.24 -11.25
CA VAL A 329 -3.27 10.87 -10.84
C VAL A 329 -4.30 11.49 -11.77
N ARG A 330 -4.09 12.74 -12.21
CA ARG A 330 -4.96 13.38 -13.20
C ARG A 330 -4.99 12.60 -14.51
N VAL A 331 -3.83 12.24 -15.05
CA VAL A 331 -3.73 11.44 -16.29
C VAL A 331 -4.35 10.06 -16.09
N ALA A 332 -4.08 9.40 -14.96
CA ALA A 332 -4.64 8.08 -14.67
C ALA A 332 -6.19 8.11 -14.65
N ILE A 333 -6.80 9.17 -14.13
CA ILE A 333 -8.25 9.27 -13.96
C ILE A 333 -9.01 9.78 -15.20
N GLN A 334 -8.53 10.82 -15.89
CA GLN A 334 -9.27 11.55 -16.94
C GLN A 334 -9.54 10.72 -18.18
#